data_AF-A0A845DD05-F1
#
_entry.id   AF-A0A845DD05-F1
#
_cell.length_a   1.000
_cell.length_b   1.000
_cell.length_c   1.000
_cell.angle_alpha   90.00
_cell.angle_beta   90.00
_cell.angle_gamma   90.00
#
_symmetry.space_group_name_H-M   'P 1'
#
loop_
_entity.id
_entity.type
_entity.pdbx_description
1 polymer ?
#
loop_
_entity_poly.entity_id
_entity_poly.type
_entity_poly.pdbx_seq_one_letter_code
_entity_poly.pdbx_strand_id
1 'polypeptide(L)' 'MNNQWISLGEYSGKYRISISTLRRRIRAGHLPFNVKDGKYFLEDRSPVDLRKLKKEKELVGNKNDLNRDSFS' A
#
# COMPACT_ATOMS: atom_id res chain seq x y z
N MET A 1 6.29 11.43 14.39
CA MET A 1 5.39 10.41 13.79
C MET A 1 6.27 9.23 13.47
N ASN A 2 6.11 8.13 14.21
CA ASN A 2 7.07 7.03 14.20
C ASN A 2 6.61 6.04 13.13
N ASN A 3 7.21 6.07 11.93
CA ASN A 3 7.01 5.05 10.90
C ASN A 3 7.59 3.71 11.38
N GLN A 4 6.86 3.04 12.28
CA GLN A 4 7.26 1.75 12.81
C GLN A 4 6.90 0.65 11.83
N TRP A 5 7.88 -0.17 11.50
CA TRP A 5 7.70 -1.37 10.70
C TRP A 5 7.31 -2.50 11.65
N ILE A 6 6.08 -2.98 11.53
CA ILE A 6 5.53 -4.06 12.36
C ILE A 6 5.42 -5.34 11.55
N SER A 7 5.56 -6.48 12.21
CA SER A 7 5.41 -7.79 11.55
C SER A 7 3.97 -8.03 11.06
N LEU A 8 3.77 -8.97 10.15
CA LEU A 8 2.42 -9.38 9.73
C LEU A 8 1.54 -9.84 10.90
N GLY A 9 2.14 -10.49 11.91
CA GLY A 9 1.43 -10.94 13.11
C GLY A 9 0.94 -9.76 13.96
N GLU A 10 1.82 -8.80 14.22
CA GLU A 10 1.48 -7.58 14.96
C GLU A 10 0.44 -6.74 14.23
N TYR A 11 0.60 -6.54 12.92
CA TYR A 11 -0.36 -5.83 12.09
C TYR A 11 -1.73 -6.53 12.12
N SER A 12 -1.73 -7.86 12.06
CA SER A 12 -2.96 -8.67 12.15
C SER A 12 -3.65 -8.48 13.50
N GLY A 13 -2.92 -8.51 14.60
CA GLY A 13 -3.49 -8.31 15.94
C GLY A 13 -4.01 -6.88 16.14
N LYS A 14 -3.24 -5.88 15.71
CA LYS A 14 -3.54 -4.46 15.88
C LYS A 14 -4.75 -4.01 15.07
N TYR A 15 -4.83 -4.41 13.80
CA TYR A 15 -5.86 -3.95 12.87
C TYR A 15 -6.94 -4.99 12.58
N ARG A 16 -6.88 -6.17 13.22
CA ARG A 16 -7.79 -7.31 13.02
C ARG A 16 -7.93 -7.73 11.54
N ILE A 17 -6.82 -7.67 10.81
CA ILE A 17 -6.75 -8.10 9.41
C ILE A 17 -5.94 -9.38 9.32
N SER A 18 -6.54 -10.44 8.80
CA SER A 18 -5.86 -11.73 8.63
C SER A 18 -4.59 -11.61 7.77
N ILE A 19 -3.56 -12.38 8.14
CA ILE A 19 -2.29 -12.47 7.41
C ILE A 19 -2.50 -12.77 5.92
N SER A 20 -3.45 -13.66 5.57
CA SER A 20 -3.79 -13.97 4.17
C SER A 20 -4.22 -12.73 3.37
N THR A 21 -5.00 -11.84 3.99
CA THR A 21 -5.43 -10.57 3.40
C THR A 21 -4.24 -9.63 3.21
N LEU A 22 -3.33 -9.55 4.19
CA LEU A 22 -2.11 -8.76 4.09
C LEU A 22 -1.24 -9.26 2.93
N ARG A 23 -0.98 -10.57 2.83
CA ARG A 23 -0.20 -11.17 1.73
C ARG A 23 -0.83 -10.90 0.36
N ARG A 24 -2.17 -10.96 0.24
CA ARG A 24 -2.87 -10.62 -1.00
C ARG A 24 -2.64 -9.16 -1.39
N ARG A 25 -2.70 -8.23 -0.44
CA ARG A 25 -2.46 -6.80 -0.67
C ARG A 25 -1.00 -6.49 -1.02
N ILE A 26 -0.05 -7.17 -0.38
CA ILE A 26 1.37 -7.10 -0.72
C ILE A 26 1.57 -7.55 -2.17
N ARG A 27 1.05 -8.73 -2.55
CA ARG A 27 1.11 -9.23 -3.93
C ARG A 27 0.45 -8.30 -4.94
N ALA A 28 -0.64 -7.65 -4.57
CA ALA A 28 -1.35 -6.69 -5.42
C ALA A 28 -0.69 -5.30 -5.44
N GLY A 29 0.42 -5.08 -4.73
CA GLY A 29 1.11 -3.79 -4.68
C GLY A 29 0.34 -2.68 -3.96
N HIS A 30 -0.66 -3.04 -3.14
CA HIS A 30 -1.51 -2.08 -2.44
C HIS A 30 -0.97 -1.67 -1.06
N LEU A 31 0.06 -2.35 -0.56
CA LEU A 31 0.71 -2.02 0.70
C LEU A 31 2.20 -1.82 0.49
N PRO A 32 2.79 -0.75 1.05
CA PRO A 32 4.23 -0.71 1.24
C PRO A 32 4.63 -1.82 2.22
N PHE A 33 5.62 -2.61 1.83
CA PHE A 33 6.16 -3.70 2.63
C PHE A 33 7.68 -3.66 2.57
N ASN A 34 8.31 -4.18 3.62
CA ASN A 34 9.74 -4.38 3.67
C ASN A 34 10.02 -5.84 4.05
N VAL A 35 11.01 -6.45 3.42
CA VAL A 35 11.44 -7.82 3.74
C VAL A 35 12.80 -7.73 4.40
N LYS A 36 12.88 -8.14 5.67
CA LYS A 36 14.12 -8.16 6.44
C LYS A 36 14.26 -9.55 7.06
N ASP A 37 15.41 -10.19 6.84
CA ASP A 37 15.68 -11.53 7.41
C ASP A 37 14.61 -12.57 7.05
N GLY A 38 14.12 -12.54 5.80
CA GLY A 38 13.06 -13.43 5.32
C GLY A 38 11.66 -13.15 5.90
N LYS A 39 11.51 -12.15 6.76
CA LYS A 39 10.24 -11.77 7.39
C LYS A 39 9.66 -10.53 6.73
N TYR A 40 8.34 -10.53 6.58
CA TYR A 40 7.59 -9.41 6.03
C TYR A 40 7.21 -8.43 7.14
N PHE A 41 7.51 -7.16 6.90
CA PHE A 41 7.16 -6.04 7.75
C PHE A 41 6.30 -5.05 6.96
N LEU A 42 5.34 -4.45 7.66
CA LEU A 42 4.42 -3.46 7.13
C LEU A 42 4.57 -2.16 7.91
N GLU A 43 4.35 -1.03 7.25
CA GLU A 43 4.20 0.23 7.98
C GLU A 43 3.00 0.14 8.92
N ASP A 44 3.21 0.58 10.16
CA ASP A 44 2.17 0.74 11.18
C ASP A 44 1.22 1.90 10.83
N ARG A 45 0.43 1.68 9.78
CA ARG A 45 -0.53 2.63 9.24
C ARG A 45 -1.92 2.03 9.23
N SER A 46 -2.91 2.84 9.60
CA SER A 46 -4.30 2.41 9.63
C SER A 46 -4.76 1.93 8.24
N PRO A 47 -5.53 0.84 8.16
CA PRO A 47 -6.11 0.38 6.91
C PRO A 47 -7.06 1.41 6.25
N VAL A 48 -7.55 2.39 7.02
CA VAL A 48 -8.31 3.54 6.49
C VAL A 48 -7.42 4.41 5.60
N ASP A 49 -6.17 4.65 6.02
CA ASP A 49 -5.21 5.46 5.26
C ASP A 49 -4.76 4.75 3.98
N LEU A 50 -4.70 3.42 4.00
CA LEU A 50 -4.37 2.61 2.81
C LEU A 50 -5.43 2.72 1.71
N ARG A 51 -6.72 2.85 2.07
CA ARG A 51 -7.79 3.13 1.10
C ARG A 51 -7.63 4.52 0.48
N LYS A 52 -7.20 5.49 1.28
CA LYS A 52 -6.94 6.86 0.83
C LYS A 52 -5.76 6.92 -0.16
N LEU A 53 -4.66 6.21 0.14
CA LEU A 53 -3.51 6.07 -0.75
C LEU A 53 -3.86 5.42 -2.10
N LYS A 54 -4.72 4.39 -2.10
CA LYS A 54 -5.21 3.78 -3.36
C LYS A 54 -5.99 4.79 -4.21
N LYS A 55 -6.91 5.52 -3.56
CA LYS A 55 -7.74 6.54 -4.23
C LYS A 55 -6.89 7.66 -4.81
N GLU A 56 -5.85 8.09 -4.11
CA GLU A 56 -4.96 9.16 -4.56
C GLU A 56 -4.08 8.73 -5.74
N LYS A 57 -3.57 7.49 -5.74
CA LYS A 57 -2.85 6.93 -6.90
C LYS A 57 -3.75 6.77 -8.13
N GLU A 58 -5.00 6.37 -7.95
CA GLU A 58 -5.99 6.28 -9.04
C GLU A 58 -6.36 7.67 -9.60
N LEU A 59 -6.40 8.71 -8.75
CA LEU A 59 -6.71 10.09 -9.16
C LEU A 59 -5.54 10.78 -9.89
N VAL A 60 -4.29 10.47 -9.53
CA VAL A 60 -3.10 11.04 -10.20
C VAL A 60 -2.78 10.31 -11.52
N GLY A 61 -3.16 9.04 -11.66
CA GLY A 61 -2.92 8.23 -12.86
C GLY A 61 -3.75 8.60 -14.10
N ASN A 62 -4.73 9.51 -14.00
CA ASN A 62 -5.65 9.84 -15.11
C ASN A 62 -5.33 11.17 -15.82
N LYS A 63 -4.07 11.64 -15.81
CA LYS A 63 -3.66 12.93 -16.40
C LYS A 63 -2.60 12.86 -17.51
N ASN A 64 -2.23 11.67 -17.99
CA ASN A 64 -1.21 11.55 -19.06
C ASN A 64 -1.75 11.23 -20.47
N ASP A 65 -3.07 11.27 -20.69
CA ASP A 65 -3.68 11.02 -22.02
C ASP A 65 -4.18 12.30 -22.72
N LEU A 66 -3.61 13.47 -22.43
CA LEU A 66 -3.88 14.71 -23.20
C LEU A 66 -2.58 15.45 -23.52
N ASN A 67 -1.81 14.93 -24.47
CA ASN A 67 -0.98 15.73 -25.38
C ASN A 67 -0.44 14.83 -26.48
N ARG A 68 -1.31 14.45 -27.42
CA ARG A 68 -0.89 13.87 -28.69
C ARG A 68 -1.74 14.36 -29.86
N ASP A 69 -2.06 15.65 -29.87
CA ASP A 69 -2.61 16.41 -31.00
C ASP A 69 -2.28 17.88 -30.66
N SER A 70 -1.64 18.75 -31.43
CA SER A 70 -1.31 18.80 -32.84
C SER A 70 -0.11 19.76 -32.98
N PHE A 71 0.98 19.29 -33.57
CA PHE A 71 1.91 20.17 -34.27
C PHE A 71 2.40 19.42 -35.50
N SER A 72 1.55 19.38 -36.52
CA SER A 72 1.90 19.75 -37.90
C SER A 72 0.68 19.69 -38.80
#